data_AF-A0A1M6WFK4-F1
#
_entry.id   AF-A0A1M6WFK4-F1
#
_cell.length_a   1.000
_cell.length_b   1.000
_cell.length_c   1.000
_cell.angle_alpha   90.00
_cell.angle_beta   90.00
_cell.angle_gamma   90.00
#
_symmetry.space_group_name_H-M   'P 1'
#
loop_
_entity.id
_entity.type
_entity.pdbx_description
1 polymer ?
#
loop_
_entity_poly.entity_id
_entity_poly.type
_entity_poly.pdbx_seq_one_letter_code
_entity_poly.pdbx_strand_id
1 'polypeptide(L)'
;MYRINPLLRDVLITTDEVIFHAPTKHTLDPRTIQQSIIVAEERLVRPALGDGMYYDIARIKNQEITDDNRGGFLQLLPEAGLVNGDVINAMEFLSVDYLLLWKQHLWKLTAECVMLLSTPEAFVQFSSAGVTHSVPASGPMTTAGEVSPTLATVKWMMDKKMMDRVDPLMEAMHTWLCANKRKYPLYKKDCGCDTKGVAYKRKSDLVLGLYDDVDNHENCNCYED
;
A
#
# COMPACT_ATOMS: atom_id res chain seq x y z
N MET A 1 -1.94 2.53 17.06
CA MET A 1 -2.38 3.94 17.01
C MET A 1 -3.85 3.90 16.67
N TYR A 2 -4.72 4.29 17.60
CA TYR A 2 -6.17 4.26 17.38
C TYR A 2 -6.58 5.44 16.49
N ARG A 3 -7.30 5.16 15.40
CA ARG A 3 -7.80 6.17 14.49
C ARG A 3 -9.21 5.86 14.03
N ILE A 4 -10.03 6.90 13.92
CA ILE A 4 -11.36 6.76 13.31
C ILE A 4 -11.16 6.49 11.82
N ASN A 5 -11.83 5.47 11.31
CA ASN A 5 -11.94 5.20 9.89
C ASN A 5 -13.13 6.00 9.33
N PRO A 6 -12.90 7.08 8.55
CA PRO A 6 -13.99 7.86 7.96
C PRO A 6 -14.62 7.17 6.75
N LEU A 7 -14.06 6.03 6.29
CA LEU A 7 -14.56 5.29 5.14
C LEU A 7 -15.66 4.33 5.57
N LEU A 8 -16.69 4.17 4.74
CA LEU A 8 -17.80 3.22 4.94
C LEU A 8 -17.39 1.75 4.72
N ARG A 9 -16.10 1.45 4.82
CA ARG A 9 -15.52 0.15 4.51
C ARG A 9 -14.34 -0.11 5.43
N ASP A 10 -14.22 -1.35 5.88
CA ASP A 10 -13.04 -1.81 6.62
C ASP A 10 -11.80 -1.74 5.73
N VAL A 11 -10.84 -0.94 6.17
CA VAL A 11 -9.55 -0.74 5.48
C VAL A 11 -8.40 -1.23 6.35
N LEU A 12 -7.30 -1.60 5.70
CA LEU A 12 -6.09 -2.00 6.41
C LEU A 12 -5.30 -0.80 6.90
N ILE A 13 -5.30 0.33 6.20
CA ILE A 13 -4.50 1.50 6.56
C ILE A 13 -5.37 2.77 6.58
N THR A 14 -5.10 3.66 7.54
CA THR A 14 -5.74 4.97 7.64
C THR A 14 -4.93 6.05 6.94
N THR A 15 -5.57 7.17 6.60
CA THR A 15 -4.91 8.31 5.93
C THR A 15 -3.72 8.86 6.72
N ASP A 16 -3.85 8.97 8.04
CA ASP A 16 -2.76 9.43 8.92
C ASP A 16 -1.56 8.49 8.88
N GLU A 17 -1.81 7.17 8.92
CA GLU A 17 -0.76 6.16 8.81
C GLU A 17 -0.04 6.28 7.47
N VAL A 18 -0.77 6.49 6.36
CA VAL A 18 -0.16 6.70 5.03
C VAL A 18 0.73 7.95 5.01
N ILE A 19 0.25 9.09 5.53
CA ILE A 19 1.01 10.35 5.55
C ILE A 19 2.28 10.19 6.40
N PHE A 20 2.19 9.49 7.53
CA PHE A 20 3.33 9.28 8.42
C PHE A 20 4.38 8.33 7.83
N HIS A 21 3.94 7.26 7.15
CA HIS A 21 4.81 6.17 6.71
C HIS A 21 5.34 6.30 5.28
N ALA A 22 4.64 7.06 4.45
CA ALA A 22 5.03 7.26 3.07
C ALA A 22 5.84 8.56 2.91
N PRO A 23 6.77 8.62 1.94
CA PRO A 23 7.55 9.82 1.68
C PRO A 23 6.67 10.87 1.01
N THR A 24 5.97 11.63 1.84
CA THR A 24 5.08 12.71 1.46
C THR A 24 5.62 14.04 1.96
N LYS A 25 5.33 15.12 1.24
CA LYS A 25 5.42 16.46 1.82
C LYS A 25 4.14 16.67 2.64
N HIS A 26 4.24 17.39 3.76
CA HIS A 26 3.13 17.66 4.70
C HIS A 26 1.90 18.39 4.09
N THR A 27 1.89 18.65 2.79
CA THR A 27 0.88 19.45 2.07
C THR A 27 -0.06 18.62 1.18
N LEU A 28 -0.04 17.29 1.28
CA LEU A 28 -0.94 16.42 0.52
C LEU A 28 -2.36 16.50 1.07
N ASP A 29 -3.36 16.68 0.20
CA ASP A 29 -4.77 16.70 0.59
C ASP A 29 -5.20 15.29 1.05
N PRO A 30 -5.63 15.11 2.32
CA PRO A 30 -6.09 13.83 2.85
C PRO A 30 -7.21 13.18 2.02
N ARG A 31 -8.03 13.96 1.31
CA ARG A 31 -9.16 13.43 0.51
C ARG A 31 -8.71 12.58 -0.67
N THR A 32 -7.62 12.97 -1.33
CA THR A 32 -7.04 12.20 -2.45
C THR A 32 -6.52 10.85 -1.97
N ILE A 33 -5.89 10.84 -0.79
CA ILE A 33 -5.37 9.63 -0.17
C ILE A 33 -6.51 8.71 0.24
N GLN A 34 -7.58 9.25 0.85
CA GLN A 34 -8.75 8.47 1.27
C GLN A 34 -9.39 7.67 0.14
N GLN A 35 -9.57 8.28 -1.02
CA GLN A 35 -10.14 7.59 -2.20
C GLN A 35 -9.17 6.53 -2.74
N SER A 36 -7.87 6.86 -2.76
CA SER A 36 -6.82 5.95 -3.21
C SER A 36 -6.64 4.73 -2.30
N ILE A 37 -6.97 4.80 -1.00
CA ILE A 37 -6.87 3.66 -0.06
C ILE A 37 -7.68 2.46 -0.55
N ILE A 38 -8.96 2.66 -0.87
CA ILE A 38 -9.85 1.57 -1.27
C ILE A 38 -9.35 0.92 -2.57
N VAL A 39 -8.94 1.73 -3.54
CA VAL A 39 -8.47 1.23 -4.84
C VAL A 39 -7.13 0.49 -4.70
N ALA A 40 -6.23 0.96 -3.84
CA ALA A 40 -4.91 0.36 -3.62
C ALA A 40 -5.05 -1.00 -2.96
N GLU A 41 -5.92 -1.09 -1.95
CA GLU A 41 -6.18 -2.36 -1.29
C GLU A 41 -6.83 -3.37 -2.23
N GLU A 42 -7.81 -2.95 -3.04
CA GLU A 42 -8.50 -3.82 -3.99
C GLU A 42 -7.61 -4.34 -5.12
N ARG A 43 -6.72 -3.50 -5.65
CA ARG A 43 -5.92 -3.82 -6.85
C ARG A 43 -4.58 -4.48 -6.54
N LEU A 44 -3.96 -4.16 -5.41
CA LEU A 44 -2.59 -4.60 -5.11
C LEU A 44 -2.54 -5.46 -3.86
N VAL A 45 -3.08 -4.96 -2.74
CA VAL A 45 -2.89 -5.62 -1.43
C VAL A 45 -3.73 -6.89 -1.30
N ARG A 46 -5.02 -6.85 -1.67
CA ARG A 46 -5.91 -8.02 -1.60
C ARG A 46 -5.40 -9.16 -2.49
N PRO A 47 -5.01 -8.95 -3.77
CA PRO A 47 -4.41 -10.03 -4.57
C PRO A 47 -3.08 -10.55 -4.01
N ALA A 48 -2.29 -9.71 -3.34
CA ALA A 48 -1.01 -10.13 -2.77
C ALA A 48 -1.16 -11.02 -1.52
N LEU A 49 -2.18 -10.76 -0.69
CA LEU A 49 -2.51 -11.53 0.52
C LEU A 49 -3.46 -12.70 0.27
N GLY A 50 -4.30 -12.60 -0.74
CA GLY A 50 -5.46 -13.46 -0.93
C GLY A 50 -6.67 -12.98 -0.12
N ASP A 51 -7.86 -13.21 -0.66
CA ASP A 51 -9.11 -12.65 -0.13
C ASP A 51 -9.37 -13.00 1.33
N GLY A 52 -9.21 -14.28 1.69
CA GLY A 52 -9.52 -14.76 3.05
C GLY A 52 -8.66 -14.10 4.12
N MET A 53 -7.36 -13.94 3.85
CA MET A 53 -6.43 -13.31 4.79
C MET A 53 -6.64 -11.80 4.86
N TYR A 54 -6.88 -11.14 3.71
CA TYR A 54 -7.16 -9.72 3.66
C TYR A 54 -8.40 -9.36 4.51
N TYR A 55 -9.54 -10.05 4.28
CA TYR A 55 -10.77 -9.75 5.01
C TYR A 55 -10.67 -10.09 6.50
N ASP A 56 -9.93 -11.13 6.88
CA ASP A 56 -9.74 -11.46 8.29
C ASP A 56 -8.93 -10.39 9.03
N ILE A 57 -7.82 -9.92 8.45
CA ILE A 57 -7.00 -8.85 9.03
C ILE A 57 -7.80 -7.54 9.07
N ALA A 58 -8.49 -7.18 7.99
CA ALA A 58 -9.30 -5.97 7.93
C ALA A 58 -10.38 -5.98 9.02
N ARG A 59 -11.11 -7.09 9.17
CA ARG A 59 -12.14 -7.23 10.20
C ARG A 59 -11.57 -7.13 11.62
N ILE A 60 -10.39 -7.71 11.89
CA ILE A 60 -9.79 -7.65 13.23
C ILE A 60 -9.30 -6.22 13.53
N LYS A 61 -8.73 -5.54 12.54
CA LYS A 61 -8.17 -4.19 12.72
C LYS A 61 -9.26 -3.12 12.88
N ASN A 62 -10.46 -3.35 12.37
CA ASN A 62 -11.58 -2.42 12.40
C ASN A 62 -12.63 -2.87 13.43
N GLN A 63 -12.80 -2.11 14.50
CA GLN A 63 -13.83 -2.36 15.51
C GLN A 63 -14.87 -1.25 15.52
N GLU A 64 -16.14 -1.64 15.43
CA GLU A 64 -17.27 -0.72 15.55
C GLU A 64 -17.47 -0.30 17.01
N ILE A 65 -17.76 0.99 17.22
CA ILE A 65 -18.10 1.53 18.52
C ILE A 65 -19.55 1.19 18.86
N THR A 66 -19.72 0.51 19.98
CA THR A 66 -20.98 0.13 20.60
C THR A 66 -21.07 0.76 21.98
N ASP A 67 -22.27 0.81 22.57
CA ASP A 67 -22.45 1.39 23.92
C ASP A 67 -21.55 0.70 24.98
N ASP A 68 -21.28 -0.59 24.81
CA ASP A 68 -20.49 -1.39 25.74
C ASP A 68 -18.99 -1.07 25.69
N ASN A 69 -18.42 -0.81 24.50
CA ASN A 69 -16.99 -0.58 24.32
C ASN A 69 -16.59 0.90 24.30
N ARG A 70 -17.56 1.80 24.16
CA ARG A 70 -17.37 3.25 24.04
C ARG A 70 -16.55 3.84 25.17
N GLY A 71 -16.81 3.42 26.41
CA GLY A 71 -16.06 3.89 27.58
C GLY A 71 -14.57 3.58 27.52
N GLY A 72 -14.20 2.41 26.97
CA GLY A 72 -12.80 2.03 26.75
C GLY A 72 -12.14 2.87 25.66
N PHE A 73 -12.84 3.14 24.57
CA PHE A 73 -12.31 3.96 23.48
C PHE A 73 -12.19 5.44 23.82
N LEU A 74 -13.08 5.99 24.65
CA LEU A 74 -12.99 7.38 25.12
C LEU A 74 -11.73 7.63 25.97
N GLN A 75 -11.23 6.62 26.69
CA GLN A 75 -9.95 6.75 27.42
C GLN A 75 -8.74 6.80 26.48
N LEU A 76 -8.83 6.10 25.34
CA LEU A 76 -7.77 6.03 24.33
C LEU A 76 -7.80 7.20 23.35
N LEU A 77 -8.97 7.79 23.13
CA LEU A 77 -9.23 8.90 22.21
C LEU A 77 -10.11 9.98 22.89
N PRO A 78 -9.58 10.71 23.88
CA PRO A 78 -10.38 11.64 24.70
C PRO A 78 -10.94 12.83 23.91
N GLU A 79 -10.34 13.17 22.77
CA GLU A 79 -10.71 14.33 21.96
C GLU A 79 -11.64 13.99 20.77
N ALA A 80 -11.94 12.70 20.55
CA ALA A 80 -12.45 12.24 19.26
C ALA A 80 -13.98 12.27 19.09
N GLY A 81 -14.75 12.74 20.08
CA GLY A 81 -16.21 12.91 19.94
C GLY A 81 -16.96 11.66 19.46
N LEU A 82 -16.57 10.49 19.96
CA LEU A 82 -16.96 9.17 19.43
C LEU A 82 -18.48 8.92 19.47
N VAL A 83 -19.05 8.54 18.33
CA VAL A 83 -20.46 8.17 18.16
C VAL A 83 -20.61 6.66 17.97
N ASN A 84 -21.74 6.08 18.40
CA ASN A 84 -22.03 4.69 18.12
C ASN A 84 -22.14 4.49 16.60
N GLY A 85 -21.53 3.42 16.10
CA GLY A 85 -21.40 3.15 14.66
C GLY A 85 -20.13 3.71 14.01
N ASP A 86 -19.34 4.53 14.72
CA ASP A 86 -18.01 4.88 14.24
C ASP A 86 -17.10 3.64 14.25
N VAL A 87 -16.22 3.52 13.27
CA VAL A 87 -15.27 2.40 13.17
C VAL A 87 -13.89 2.88 13.58
N ILE A 88 -13.29 2.22 14.57
CA ILE A 88 -11.90 2.48 14.99
C ILE A 88 -10.99 1.45 14.33
N ASN A 89 -10.00 1.96 13.62
CA ASN A 89 -8.90 1.20 13.07
C ASN A 89 -7.70 1.25 14.03
N ALA A 90 -7.21 0.09 14.47
CA ALA A 90 -6.02 0.01 15.31
C ALA A 90 -5.22 -1.28 15.08
N MET A 91 -3.90 -1.15 14.96
CA MET A 91 -3.01 -2.32 14.84
C MET A 91 -2.98 -3.17 16.12
N GLU A 92 -3.31 -2.57 17.27
CA GLU A 92 -3.33 -3.20 18.58
C GLU A 92 -4.35 -4.34 18.70
N PHE A 93 -5.36 -4.36 17.83
CA PHE A 93 -6.35 -5.45 17.81
C PHE A 93 -5.85 -6.71 17.11
N LEU A 94 -4.76 -6.61 16.36
CA LEU A 94 -4.20 -7.75 15.62
C LEU A 94 -3.63 -8.80 16.58
N SER A 95 -3.78 -10.08 16.20
CA SER A 95 -3.09 -11.18 16.88
C SER A 95 -1.57 -10.99 16.81
N VAL A 96 -0.82 -11.66 17.69
CA VAL A 96 0.65 -11.52 17.76
C VAL A 96 1.32 -11.81 16.41
N ASP A 97 0.85 -12.82 15.69
CA ASP A 97 1.38 -13.16 14.37
C ASP A 97 1.01 -12.10 13.32
N TYR A 98 -0.26 -11.68 13.23
CA TYR A 98 -0.66 -10.60 12.31
C TYR A 98 0.02 -9.27 12.63
N LEU A 99 0.27 -8.96 13.89
CA LEU A 99 1.00 -7.77 14.30
C LEU A 99 2.45 -7.80 13.81
N LEU A 100 3.08 -8.98 13.82
CA LEU A 100 4.44 -9.16 13.34
C LEU A 100 4.51 -9.00 11.82
N LEU A 101 3.58 -9.61 11.09
CA LEU A 101 3.42 -9.39 9.65
C LEU A 101 3.15 -7.91 9.34
N TRP A 102 2.28 -7.28 10.14
CA TRP A 102 1.95 -5.86 10.01
C TRP A 102 3.22 -5.04 10.08
N LYS A 103 3.95 -5.12 11.20
CA LYS A 103 5.17 -4.35 11.52
C LYS A 103 6.33 -4.61 10.55
N GLN A 104 6.46 -5.82 10.02
CA GLN A 104 7.58 -6.15 9.13
C GLN A 104 7.32 -5.79 7.67
N HIS A 105 6.10 -6.01 7.16
CA HIS A 105 5.84 -5.93 5.72
C HIS A 105 4.59 -5.11 5.36
N LEU A 106 3.44 -5.39 5.99
CA LEU A 106 2.17 -4.89 5.45
C LEU A 106 2.02 -3.38 5.51
N TRP A 107 2.34 -2.72 6.64
CA TRP A 107 2.09 -1.26 6.75
C TRP A 107 2.83 -0.46 5.68
N LYS A 108 4.07 -0.87 5.36
CA LYS A 108 4.90 -0.17 4.38
C LYS A 108 4.43 -0.45 2.97
N LEU A 109 4.10 -1.71 2.68
CA LEU A 109 3.54 -2.12 1.40
C LEU A 109 2.23 -1.38 1.11
N THR A 110 1.29 -1.37 2.07
CA THR A 110 0.01 -0.66 1.92
C THR A 110 0.24 0.83 1.71
N ALA A 111 1.11 1.47 2.48
CA ALA A 111 1.39 2.90 2.35
C ALA A 111 1.98 3.27 0.98
N GLU A 112 2.94 2.49 0.46
CA GLU A 112 3.51 2.73 -0.87
C GLU A 112 2.51 2.44 -1.99
N CYS A 113 1.63 1.44 -1.85
CA CYS A 113 0.55 1.15 -2.81
C CYS A 113 -0.45 2.31 -2.89
N VAL A 114 -0.86 2.86 -1.74
CA VAL A 114 -1.75 4.04 -1.69
C VAL A 114 -1.09 5.23 -2.36
N MET A 115 0.21 5.46 -2.08
CA MET A 115 0.95 6.54 -2.72
C MET A 115 1.12 6.36 -4.22
N LEU A 116 1.28 5.13 -4.70
CA LEU A 116 1.36 4.86 -6.13
C LEU A 116 0.07 5.29 -6.84
N LEU A 117 -1.10 4.96 -6.26
CA LEU A 117 -2.39 5.31 -6.85
C LEU A 117 -2.79 6.76 -6.63
N SER A 118 -2.36 7.39 -5.54
CA SER A 118 -2.60 8.82 -5.33
C SER A 118 -1.70 9.72 -6.17
N THR A 119 -0.60 9.17 -6.72
CA THR A 119 0.33 9.92 -7.58
C THR A 119 -0.39 10.59 -8.77
N PRO A 120 -1.11 9.87 -9.65
CA PRO A 120 -1.81 10.50 -10.78
C PRO A 120 -2.91 11.50 -10.36
N GLU A 121 -3.66 11.23 -9.30
CA GLU A 121 -4.72 12.12 -8.80
C GLU A 121 -4.13 13.42 -8.21
N ALA A 122 -2.94 13.35 -7.61
CA ALA A 122 -2.22 14.54 -7.17
C ALA A 122 -1.68 15.41 -8.33
N PHE A 123 -1.59 14.87 -9.55
CA PHE A 123 -1.17 15.60 -10.76
C PHE A 123 -2.34 16.06 -11.64
N VAL A 124 -3.52 15.45 -11.49
CA VAL A 124 -4.70 15.74 -12.32
C VAL A 124 -5.90 15.91 -11.40
N GLN A 125 -6.29 17.15 -11.16
CA GLN A 125 -7.45 17.49 -10.34
C GLN A 125 -8.60 17.94 -11.24
N PHE A 126 -9.78 17.36 -11.06
CA PHE A 126 -11.00 17.84 -11.71
C PHE A 126 -11.59 18.96 -10.85
N SER A 127 -11.61 20.18 -11.37
CA SER A 127 -12.28 21.32 -10.75
C SER A 127 -13.55 21.69 -11.52
N SER A 128 -14.42 22.50 -10.91
CA SER A 128 -15.59 23.06 -11.61
C SER A 128 -15.22 23.94 -12.81
N ALA A 129 -13.95 24.34 -12.93
CA ALA A 129 -13.40 25.09 -14.05
C ALA A 129 -12.75 24.19 -15.13
N GLY A 130 -12.72 22.87 -14.93
CA GLY A 130 -12.08 21.91 -15.84
C GLY A 130 -10.96 21.09 -15.18
N VAL A 131 -10.19 20.37 -15.99
CA VAL A 131 -9.07 19.53 -15.54
C VAL A 131 -7.84 20.41 -15.31
N THR A 132 -7.42 20.54 -14.05
CA THR A 132 -6.26 21.33 -13.64
C THR A 132 -5.09 20.42 -13.26
N HIS A 133 -3.89 20.75 -13.73
CA HIS A 133 -2.67 19.99 -13.44
C HIS A 133 -1.81 20.69 -12.38
N SER A 134 -1.63 20.11 -11.20
CA SER A 134 -0.75 20.64 -10.16
C SER A 134 0.67 20.07 -10.27
N VAL A 135 1.68 20.92 -10.43
CA VAL A 135 3.11 20.54 -10.52
C VAL A 135 3.90 21.19 -9.38
N PRO A 136 4.89 20.50 -8.76
CA PRO A 136 5.78 21.14 -7.80
C PRO A 136 6.71 22.15 -8.47
N ALA A 137 6.93 23.30 -7.81
CA ALA A 137 7.88 24.31 -8.22
C ALA A 137 9.33 23.82 -8.06
N SER A 138 9.91 23.20 -9.09
CA SER A 138 11.38 23.05 -9.17
C SER A 138 11.85 22.80 -10.60
N GLY A 139 12.22 23.90 -11.26
CA GLY A 139 13.06 23.95 -12.46
C GLY A 139 13.50 25.40 -12.68
N PRO A 140 14.79 25.70 -12.89
CA PRO A 140 15.25 27.07 -13.02
C PRO A 140 14.84 27.64 -14.37
N MET A 141 14.58 28.95 -14.39
CA MET A 141 14.33 29.81 -15.55
C MET A 141 12.87 30.00 -16.01
N THR A 142 12.29 31.08 -15.45
CA THR A 142 11.58 32.13 -16.21
C THR A 142 10.41 31.74 -17.12
N THR A 143 9.59 30.78 -16.73
CA THR A 143 8.21 30.71 -17.26
C THR A 143 7.25 30.43 -16.11
N ALA A 144 6.53 31.46 -15.69
CA ALA A 144 5.30 31.29 -14.92
C ALA A 144 4.26 30.70 -15.88
N GLY A 145 4.24 29.38 -16.02
CA GLY A 145 3.33 28.67 -16.89
C GLY A 145 3.17 27.23 -16.42
N GLU A 146 1.92 26.78 -16.40
CA GLU A 146 1.55 25.38 -16.15
C GLU A 146 2.10 24.51 -17.28
N VAL A 147 3.22 23.81 -17.04
CA VAL A 147 3.72 22.81 -17.98
C VAL A 147 3.07 21.47 -17.65
N SER A 148 2.20 20.98 -18.53
CA SER A 148 1.57 19.67 -18.39
C SER A 148 2.65 18.57 -18.44
N PRO A 149 2.79 17.71 -17.42
CA PRO A 149 3.62 16.53 -17.54
C PRO A 149 3.03 15.61 -18.61
N THR A 150 3.86 15.12 -19.52
CA THR A 150 3.39 14.17 -20.53
C THR A 150 2.90 12.89 -19.87
N LEU A 151 1.86 12.26 -20.45
CA LEU A 151 1.36 10.95 -20.00
C LEU A 151 2.50 9.91 -19.91
N ALA A 152 3.50 10.02 -20.78
CA ALA A 152 4.69 9.17 -20.76
C ALA A 152 5.53 9.35 -19.48
N THR A 153 5.71 10.58 -18.99
CA THR A 153 6.45 10.85 -17.75
C THR A 153 5.70 10.32 -16.53
N VAL A 154 4.38 10.51 -16.47
CA VAL A 154 3.55 9.99 -15.36
C VAL A 154 3.60 8.46 -15.35
N LYS A 155 3.41 7.83 -16.51
CA LYS A 155 3.52 6.37 -16.66
C LYS A 155 4.89 5.87 -16.22
N TRP A 156 5.97 6.48 -16.70
CA TRP A 156 7.33 6.10 -16.31
C TRP A 156 7.56 6.20 -14.80
N MET A 157 7.07 7.25 -14.14
CA MET A 157 7.18 7.39 -12.68
C MET A 157 6.38 6.32 -11.93
N MET A 158 5.17 5.99 -12.40
CA MET A 158 4.35 4.92 -11.82
C MET A 158 5.02 3.56 -12.01
N ASP A 159 5.50 3.26 -13.22
CA ASP A 159 6.22 2.02 -13.53
C ASP A 159 7.48 1.90 -12.66
N LYS A 160 8.25 2.99 -12.53
CA LYS A 160 9.43 3.04 -11.68
C LYS A 160 9.10 2.81 -10.20
N LYS A 161 8.06 3.46 -9.67
CA LYS A 161 7.63 3.25 -8.27
C LYS A 161 7.14 1.82 -8.03
N MET A 162 6.42 1.23 -8.98
CA MET A 162 6.00 -0.17 -8.90
C MET A 162 7.22 -1.09 -8.78
N MET A 163 8.17 -0.94 -9.70
CA MET A 163 9.34 -1.81 -9.83
C MET A 163 10.35 -1.62 -8.68
N ASP A 164 10.64 -0.36 -8.31
CA ASP A 164 11.69 -0.07 -7.32
C ASP A 164 11.21 -0.27 -5.88
N ARG A 165 9.89 -0.24 -5.63
CA ARG A 165 9.36 -0.22 -4.26
C ARG A 165 8.27 -1.25 -4.00
N VAL A 166 7.22 -1.30 -4.82
CA VAL A 166 6.05 -2.12 -4.52
C VAL A 166 6.36 -3.60 -4.77
N ASP A 167 6.90 -3.95 -5.94
CA ASP A 167 7.27 -5.31 -6.32
C ASP A 167 8.23 -5.98 -5.31
N PRO A 168 9.37 -5.39 -4.92
CA PRO A 168 10.27 -6.01 -3.95
C PRO A 168 9.64 -6.15 -2.56
N LEU A 169 8.77 -5.23 -2.15
CA LEU A 169 8.04 -5.37 -0.88
C LEU A 169 7.01 -6.50 -0.93
N MET A 170 6.31 -6.67 -2.05
CA MET A 170 5.38 -7.79 -2.26
C MET A 170 6.10 -9.13 -2.26
N GLU A 171 7.26 -9.21 -2.92
CA GLU A 171 8.07 -10.42 -2.97
C GLU A 171 8.66 -10.79 -1.60
N ALA A 172 9.20 -9.79 -0.88
CA ALA A 172 9.68 -10.00 0.48
C ALA A 172 8.57 -10.49 1.42
N MET A 173 7.38 -9.90 1.32
CA MET A 173 6.21 -10.34 2.08
C MET A 173 5.81 -11.77 1.73
N HIS A 174 5.75 -12.11 0.43
CA HIS A 174 5.39 -13.44 -0.04
C HIS A 174 6.38 -14.51 0.47
N THR A 175 7.68 -14.26 0.30
CA THR A 175 8.75 -15.14 0.77
C THR A 175 8.66 -15.37 2.28
N TRP A 176 8.37 -14.30 3.03
CA TRP A 176 8.23 -14.36 4.47
C TRP A 176 6.98 -15.15 4.92
N LEU A 177 5.83 -14.93 4.27
CA LEU A 177 4.60 -15.66 4.53
C LEU A 177 4.76 -17.15 4.23
N CYS A 178 5.51 -17.48 3.18
CA CYS A 178 5.80 -18.85 2.81
C CYS A 178 6.72 -19.56 3.81
N ALA A 179 7.74 -18.87 4.33
CA ALA A 179 8.55 -19.40 5.43
C ALA A 179 7.71 -19.65 6.71
N ASN A 180 6.66 -18.87 6.91
CA ASN A 180 5.79 -18.93 8.09
C ASN A 180 4.41 -19.52 7.82
N LYS A 181 4.24 -20.33 6.75
CA LYS A 181 2.92 -20.80 6.27
C LYS A 181 2.06 -21.45 7.35
N ARG A 182 2.68 -22.15 8.31
CA ARG A 182 1.99 -22.79 9.45
C ARG A 182 1.20 -21.79 10.31
N LYS A 183 1.64 -20.54 10.40
CA LYS A 183 0.99 -19.46 11.16
C LYS A 183 -0.12 -18.76 10.40
N TYR A 184 -0.15 -18.91 9.07
CA TYR A 184 -1.06 -18.19 8.17
C TYR A 184 -1.87 -19.18 7.32
N PRO A 185 -2.83 -19.92 7.91
CA PRO A 185 -3.61 -20.92 7.19
C PRO A 185 -4.52 -20.32 6.11
N LEU A 186 -4.87 -19.04 6.24
CA LEU A 186 -5.70 -18.32 5.26
C LEU A 186 -4.89 -17.88 4.02
N TYR A 187 -3.56 -17.99 4.05
CA TYR A 187 -2.71 -17.64 2.92
C TYR A 187 -2.71 -18.78 1.89
N LYS A 188 -3.44 -18.57 0.78
CA LYS A 188 -3.64 -19.59 -0.26
C LYS A 188 -2.73 -19.45 -1.48
N LYS A 189 -1.86 -18.43 -1.51
CA LYS A 189 -0.94 -18.25 -2.64
C LYS A 189 0.11 -19.36 -2.62
N ASP A 190 0.43 -19.89 -3.79
CA ASP A 190 1.44 -20.93 -3.93
C ASP A 190 2.81 -20.40 -3.51
N CYS A 191 3.48 -21.16 -2.65
CA CYS A 191 4.81 -20.84 -2.14
C CYS A 191 5.94 -21.40 -3.00
N GLY A 192 5.58 -22.05 -4.11
CA GLY A 192 6.54 -22.41 -5.15
C GLY A 192 6.88 -21.21 -6.01
N CYS A 193 8.01 -21.28 -6.71
CA CYS A 193 8.29 -20.33 -7.79
C CYS A 193 7.14 -20.40 -8.80
N ASP A 194 6.64 -19.24 -9.22
CA ASP A 194 5.56 -19.14 -10.20
C ASP A 194 5.92 -19.97 -11.43
N THR A 195 5.03 -20.87 -11.86
CA THR A 195 5.17 -21.82 -12.98
C THR A 195 5.37 -21.14 -14.35
N LYS A 196 5.58 -19.83 -14.34
CA LYS A 196 5.82 -18.99 -15.51
C LYS A 196 7.30 -18.74 -15.79
N GLY A 197 8.23 -19.21 -14.94
CA GLY A 197 9.67 -18.95 -15.16
C GLY A 197 10.03 -17.47 -15.23
N VAL A 198 9.09 -16.58 -14.88
CA VAL A 198 9.35 -15.16 -14.73
C VAL A 198 9.91 -15.04 -13.33
N ALA A 199 11.24 -15.19 -13.23
CA ALA A 199 11.92 -14.49 -12.17
C ALA A 199 11.48 -13.03 -12.30
N TYR A 200 10.85 -12.47 -11.28
CA TYR A 200 10.68 -11.02 -11.16
C TYR A 200 12.05 -10.29 -11.18
N LYS A 201 13.18 -11.04 -11.25
CA LYS A 201 14.54 -10.65 -11.68
C LYS A 201 14.64 -10.14 -13.14
N ARG A 202 13.80 -9.22 -13.54
CA ARG A 202 14.28 -8.13 -14.41
C ARG A 202 13.75 -6.85 -13.79
N LYS A 203 14.61 -6.09 -13.10
CA LYS A 203 14.68 -4.60 -13.12
C LYS A 203 15.44 -3.91 -11.98
N SER A 204 16.33 -4.56 -11.25
CA SER A 204 17.33 -3.81 -10.46
C SER A 204 18.61 -3.42 -11.24
N ASP A 205 18.70 -3.72 -12.54
CA ASP A 205 19.87 -3.35 -13.37
C ASP A 205 19.72 -1.99 -14.11
N LEU A 206 18.83 -1.12 -13.62
CA LEU A 206 18.48 0.13 -14.30
C LEU A 206 19.38 1.31 -13.91
N VAL A 207 20.71 1.14 -13.97
CA VAL A 207 21.56 2.27 -14.33
C VAL A 207 22.34 2.01 -15.61
N LEU A 208 22.73 0.78 -15.93
CA LEU A 208 23.33 0.47 -17.24
C LEU A 208 23.06 -1.00 -17.55
N GLY A 209 22.20 -1.27 -18.54
CA GLY A 209 22.00 -2.61 -19.12
C GLY A 209 23.25 -3.13 -19.83
N LEU A 210 24.33 -3.30 -19.06
CA LEU A 210 25.65 -3.75 -19.49
C LEU A 210 25.89 -5.23 -19.16
N TYR A 211 24.96 -5.91 -18.47
CA TYR A 211 25.12 -7.31 -18.06
C TYR A 211 23.86 -8.17 -18.25
N ASP A 212 23.00 -7.85 -19.23
CA ASP A 212 21.80 -8.65 -19.55
C ASP A 212 22.09 -9.95 -20.35
N ASP A 213 23.36 -10.28 -20.62
CA ASP A 213 23.75 -11.47 -21.42
C ASP A 213 24.19 -12.69 -20.58
N VAL A 214 23.63 -12.87 -19.38
CA VAL A 214 23.77 -14.16 -18.66
C VAL A 214 22.40 -14.67 -18.24
N ASP A 215 21.67 -15.21 -19.23
CA ASP A 215 20.60 -16.18 -19.03
C ASP A 215 21.17 -17.40 -18.29
N ASN A 216 21.23 -17.33 -16.96
CA ASN A 216 21.59 -18.46 -16.13
C ASN A 216 20.31 -19.25 -15.79
N HIS A 217 19.87 -20.06 -16.76
CA HIS A 217 18.72 -20.96 -16.65
C HIS A 217 18.94 -22.14 -15.66
N GLU A 218 20.10 -22.25 -15.02
CA GLU A 218 20.53 -23.48 -14.33
C GLU A 218 20.51 -23.47 -12.79
N ASN A 219 20.02 -22.41 -12.13
CA ASN A 219 20.14 -22.31 -10.65
C ASN A 219 18.84 -22.21 -9.86
N CYS A 220 17.72 -22.64 -10.42
CA CYS A 220 16.54 -22.99 -9.61
C CYS A 220 16.55 -24.49 -9.32
N ASN A 221 17.41 -24.92 -8.38
CA ASN A 221 17.41 -26.26 -7.79
C ASN A 221 16.13 -26.50 -6.97
N CYS A 222 14.99 -26.61 -7.64
CA CYS A 222 13.78 -27.19 -7.09
C CYS A 222 13.85 -28.70 -7.39
N TYR A 223 14.52 -29.44 -6.51
CA TYR A 223 14.35 -30.89 -6.49
C TYR A 223 12.88 -31.17 -6.15
N GLU A 224 12.22 -31.90 -7.05
CA GLU A 224 10.96 -32.57 -6.78
C GLU A 224 11.21 -33.66 -5.71
N ASP A 225 10.55 -33.53 -4.57
CA ASP A 225 10.17 -34.64 -3.68
C ASP A 225 8.77 -34.33 -3.10
#